data_AF-A0A958GBD6-F1
#
_entry.id   AF-A0A958GBD6-F1
#
_cell.length_a   1.000
_cell.length_b   1.000
_cell.length_c   1.000
_cell.angle_alpha   90.00
_cell.angle_beta   90.00
_cell.angle_gamma   90.00
#
_symmetry.space_group_name_H-M   'P 1'
#
loop_
_entity.id
_entity.type
_entity.pdbx_description
1 polymer ?
#
loop_
_entity_poly.entity_id
_entity_poly.type
_entity_poly.pdbx_seq_one_letter_code
_entity_poly.pdbx_strand_id
1 'polypeptide(L)'
;SGILAESRIRKYMASDDVDAALGEISRLSSNHLKGEYYQMLAGYDGLSDKERIELIRAAGREISSSSELRATLEGIMEAMPDTPDVNQELLYSAGEISSSSEKSQAIRSVAQSRTIDPRTAAAMAGMIETIASSSEKSLALRTMAVHCRSDEAALTSYLEAAETISSSSERAQALEALIEAAPTFPAGWAQLAAGAATIASSSEHSRVLRSAAQVCPSTPDVWSAYFNAAEQISSSSEKAAALQAALERDDFTGAFLASAYPAVISVSSSSEKGRVLSSAAAIVLPESAAVDAFLNAAATISSSSELERVLTDLLSRADLPRPALQAIGQFTEQHLHSSSSRENVQRLVLQRMGDAEKE
;
A
#
# COMPACT_ATOMS: atom_id res chain seq x y z
N SER A 1 18.96 41.02 24.06
CA SER A 1 19.85 40.37 25.04
C SER A 1 19.21 39.08 25.56
N GLY A 2 19.67 37.91 25.09
CA GLY A 2 19.14 36.60 25.52
C GLY A 2 19.46 36.24 26.98
N ILE A 3 20.62 36.67 27.50
CA ILE A 3 21.08 36.37 28.87
C ILE A 3 20.11 36.86 29.98
N LEU A 4 19.49 38.03 29.78
CA LEU A 4 18.54 38.58 30.75
C LEU A 4 17.16 37.94 30.68
N ALA A 5 16.82 37.31 29.56
CA ALA A 5 15.50 36.72 29.38
C ALA A 5 15.48 35.23 29.83
N GLU A 6 16.62 34.53 29.81
CA GLU A 6 16.78 33.19 30.40
C GLU A 6 16.60 33.23 31.91
N SER A 7 17.21 34.24 32.54
CA SER A 7 17.05 34.53 33.97
C SER A 7 15.59 34.84 34.34
N ARG A 8 14.80 35.39 33.41
CA ARG A 8 13.37 35.70 33.62
C ARG A 8 12.49 34.47 33.52
N ILE A 9 12.72 33.59 32.54
CA ILE A 9 12.01 32.32 32.47
C ILE A 9 12.26 31.48 33.71
N ARG A 10 13.52 31.35 34.14
CA ARG A 10 13.84 30.63 35.39
C ARG A 10 13.13 31.21 36.60
N LYS A 11 12.94 32.54 36.64
CA LYS A 11 12.18 33.19 37.72
C LYS A 11 10.71 32.77 37.70
N TYR A 12 10.06 32.75 36.54
CA TYR A 12 8.66 32.33 36.42
C TYR A 12 8.48 30.84 36.70
N MET A 13 9.42 30.00 36.26
CA MET A 13 9.46 28.57 36.62
C MET A 13 9.58 28.37 38.13
N ALA A 14 10.46 29.12 38.80
CA ALA A 14 10.62 29.04 40.26
C ALA A 14 9.39 29.53 41.06
N SER A 15 8.46 30.23 40.41
CA SER A 15 7.19 30.67 41.01
C SER A 15 5.98 29.88 40.52
N ASP A 16 6.17 28.79 39.77
CA ASP A 16 5.10 27.99 39.13
C ASP A 16 4.11 28.84 38.31
N ASP A 17 4.59 29.90 37.67
CA ASP A 17 3.77 30.84 36.88
C ASP A 17 4.00 30.59 35.38
N VAL A 18 3.43 29.50 34.87
CA VAL A 18 3.57 29.08 33.47
C VAL A 18 2.96 30.09 32.51
N ASP A 19 1.82 30.70 32.88
CA ASP A 19 1.15 31.73 32.07
C ASP A 19 2.04 32.97 31.91
N ALA A 20 2.73 33.42 32.97
CA ALA A 20 3.69 34.52 32.86
C ALA A 20 4.90 34.15 32.00
N ALA A 21 5.37 32.89 32.07
CA ALA A 21 6.45 32.41 31.22
C ALA A 21 6.05 32.43 29.73
N LEU A 22 4.90 31.86 29.38
CA LEU A 22 4.35 31.90 28.02
C LEU A 22 4.11 33.34 27.54
N GLY A 23 3.60 34.20 28.43
CA GLY A 23 3.43 35.63 28.18
C GLY A 23 4.74 36.35 27.85
N GLU A 24 5.86 35.99 28.49
CA GLU A 24 7.17 36.54 28.14
C GLU A 24 7.67 36.04 26.78
N ILE A 25 7.47 34.76 26.47
CA ILE A 25 7.86 34.16 25.17
C ILE A 25 7.13 34.84 24.02
N SER A 26 5.83 35.10 24.17
CA SER A 26 5.00 35.74 23.14
C SER A 26 5.50 37.13 22.70
N ARG A 27 6.18 37.85 23.61
CA ARG A 27 6.73 39.19 23.35
C ARG A 27 8.07 39.16 22.61
N LEU A 28 8.71 37.99 22.51
CA LEU A 28 9.97 37.85 21.78
C LEU A 28 9.74 38.00 20.29
N SER A 29 10.61 38.73 19.60
CA SER A 29 10.52 38.92 18.14
C SER A 29 11.24 37.83 17.34
N SER A 30 12.18 37.11 17.95
CA SER A 30 12.98 36.08 17.27
C SER A 30 12.38 34.69 17.47
N ASN A 31 12.04 34.02 16.37
CA ASN A 31 11.60 32.62 16.37
C ASN A 31 12.60 31.68 17.04
N HIS A 32 13.90 31.91 16.80
CA HIS A 32 14.97 31.13 17.42
C HIS A 32 14.98 31.26 18.94
N LEU A 33 14.88 32.50 19.46
CA LEU A 33 14.82 32.73 20.90
C LEU A 33 13.54 32.17 21.52
N LYS A 34 12.39 32.27 20.82
CA LYS A 34 11.16 31.60 21.26
C LYS A 34 11.40 30.10 21.41
N GLY A 35 12.02 29.47 20.40
CA GLY A 35 12.32 28.04 20.40
C GLY A 35 13.16 27.60 21.60
N GLU A 36 14.29 28.29 21.86
CA GLU A 36 15.12 28.01 23.04
C GLU A 36 14.32 28.10 24.35
N TYR A 37 13.36 29.02 24.43
CA TYR A 37 12.61 29.31 25.65
C TYR A 37 11.51 28.28 25.88
N TYR A 38 10.82 27.89 24.81
CA TYR A 38 9.87 26.78 24.86
C TYR A 38 10.55 25.48 25.26
N GLN A 39 11.73 25.18 24.70
CA GLN A 39 12.50 23.98 25.09
C GLN A 39 12.94 24.03 26.55
N MET A 40 13.40 25.18 27.04
CA MET A 40 13.77 25.35 28.45
C MET A 40 12.59 25.12 29.38
N LEU A 41 11.42 25.66 29.04
CA LEU A 41 10.21 25.48 29.83
C LEU A 41 9.70 24.03 29.77
N ALA A 42 9.84 23.35 28.62
CA ALA A 42 9.46 21.95 28.47
C ALA A 42 10.26 21.00 29.39
N GLY A 43 11.51 21.35 29.71
CA GLY A 43 12.35 20.64 30.68
C GLY A 43 12.00 20.89 32.15
N TYR A 44 10.93 21.64 32.44
CA TYR A 44 10.47 21.85 33.80
C TYR A 44 9.60 20.69 34.29
N ASP A 45 10.02 20.06 35.39
CA ASP A 45 9.30 18.91 35.98
C ASP A 45 7.92 19.29 36.55
N GLY A 46 7.72 20.55 36.94
CA GLY A 46 6.49 21.02 37.59
C GLY A 46 5.29 21.22 36.65
N LEU A 47 5.44 21.03 35.33
CA LEU A 47 4.33 21.23 34.39
C LEU A 47 3.26 20.13 34.54
N SER A 48 2.01 20.57 34.76
CA SER A 48 0.82 19.73 34.62
C SER A 48 0.57 19.34 33.16
N ASP A 49 -0.23 18.30 32.93
CA ASP A 49 -0.56 17.85 31.58
C ASP A 49 -1.19 18.96 30.73
N LYS A 50 -2.10 19.75 31.32
CA LYS A 50 -2.72 20.88 30.64
C LYS A 50 -1.70 21.94 30.21
N GLU A 51 -0.72 22.23 31.06
CA GLU A 51 0.34 23.20 30.76
C GLU A 51 1.30 22.68 29.69
N ARG A 52 1.60 21.37 29.68
CA ARG A 52 2.39 20.74 28.61
C ARG A 52 1.70 20.90 27.25
N ILE A 53 0.39 20.61 27.19
CA ILE A 53 -0.40 20.77 25.97
C ILE A 53 -0.44 22.24 25.53
N GLU A 54 -0.68 23.19 26.45
CA GLU A 54 -0.73 24.61 26.08
C GLU A 54 0.63 25.14 25.63
N LEU A 55 1.74 24.67 26.22
CA LEU A 55 3.10 25.00 25.80
C LEU A 55 3.35 24.57 24.36
N ILE A 56 3.05 23.31 24.02
CA ILE A 56 3.22 22.77 22.66
C ILE A 56 2.40 23.59 21.67
N ARG A 57 1.12 23.85 22.00
CA ARG A 57 0.21 24.62 21.17
C ARG A 57 0.68 26.07 20.97
N ALA A 58 1.17 26.71 22.02
CA ALA A 58 1.69 28.06 21.96
C ALA A 58 2.91 28.13 21.03
N ALA A 59 3.82 27.15 21.12
CA ALA A 59 4.95 27.05 20.19
C ALA A 59 4.48 26.96 18.73
N GLY A 60 3.51 26.09 18.44
CA GLY A 60 2.91 25.93 17.10
C GLY A 60 2.32 27.23 16.53
N ARG A 61 1.62 28.03 17.35
CA ARG A 61 1.01 29.29 16.91
C ARG A 61 1.99 30.44 16.77
N GLU A 62 3.04 30.46 17.60
CA GLU A 62 3.88 31.64 17.76
C GLU A 62 5.21 31.62 17.00
N ILE A 63 5.68 30.42 16.61
CA ILE A 63 6.91 30.24 15.83
C ILE A 63 6.53 30.08 14.36
N SER A 64 6.74 31.14 13.58
CA SER A 64 6.37 31.16 12.16
C SER A 64 7.41 30.53 11.23
N SER A 65 8.66 30.37 11.68
CA SER A 65 9.71 29.72 10.90
C SER A 65 9.55 28.21 10.96
N SER A 66 9.39 27.56 9.80
CA SER A 66 9.20 26.10 9.73
C SER A 66 10.34 25.31 10.37
N SER A 67 11.58 25.69 10.10
CA SER A 67 12.76 24.99 10.63
C SER A 67 12.92 25.20 12.14
N GLU A 68 12.64 26.41 12.63
CA GLU A 68 12.69 26.69 14.08
C GLU A 68 11.54 26.00 14.81
N LEU A 69 10.33 25.97 14.24
CA LEU A 69 9.20 25.28 14.85
C LEU A 69 9.47 23.78 14.91
N ARG A 70 9.95 23.16 13.83
CA ARG A 70 10.37 21.75 13.86
C ARG A 70 11.40 21.49 14.97
N ALA A 71 12.50 22.25 14.99
CA ALA A 71 13.55 22.07 15.99
C ALA A 71 13.02 22.28 17.43
N THR A 72 12.09 23.21 17.62
CA THR A 72 11.42 23.44 18.90
C THR A 72 10.57 22.27 19.32
N LEU A 73 9.74 21.74 18.42
CA LEU A 73 8.90 20.58 18.71
C LEU A 73 9.73 19.33 19.00
N GLU A 74 10.87 19.13 18.31
CA GLU A 74 11.80 18.04 18.58
C GLU A 74 12.44 18.15 19.98
N GLY A 75 12.87 19.35 20.37
CA GLY A 75 13.40 19.58 21.73
C GLY A 75 12.34 19.42 22.82
N ILE A 76 11.10 19.89 22.57
CA ILE A 76 9.97 19.66 23.48
C ILE A 76 9.67 18.16 23.61
N MET A 77 9.67 17.44 22.48
CA MET A 77 9.46 16.01 22.44
C MET A 77 10.52 15.27 23.27
N GLU A 78 11.79 15.65 23.21
CA GLU A 78 12.83 15.03 24.04
C GLU A 78 12.62 15.26 25.54
N ALA A 79 12.13 16.44 25.93
CA ALA A 79 11.95 16.82 27.33
C ALA A 79 10.64 16.33 27.98
N MET A 80 9.60 16.06 27.18
CA MET A 80 8.25 15.74 27.70
C MET A 80 7.96 14.24 27.78
N PRO A 81 7.07 13.80 28.70
CA PRO A 81 6.66 12.40 28.82
C PRO A 81 5.95 11.90 27.55
N ASP A 82 6.19 10.65 27.21
CA ASP A 82 5.53 9.94 26.11
C ASP A 82 4.10 9.56 26.52
N THR A 83 3.15 10.46 26.26
CA THR A 83 1.72 10.25 26.52
C THR A 83 0.91 10.52 25.27
N PRO A 84 -0.24 9.83 25.07
CA PRO A 84 -1.06 10.03 23.87
C PRO A 84 -1.47 11.49 23.62
N ASP A 85 -1.85 12.22 24.66
CA ASP A 85 -2.29 13.61 24.54
C ASP A 85 -1.13 14.54 24.11
N VAL A 86 0.06 14.35 24.68
CA VAL A 86 1.28 15.10 24.30
C VAL A 86 1.67 14.78 22.85
N ASN A 87 1.68 13.51 22.47
CA ASN A 87 2.04 13.09 21.11
C ASN A 87 1.06 13.61 20.07
N GLN A 88 -0.23 13.63 20.40
CA GLN A 88 -1.26 14.18 19.54
C GLN A 88 -1.10 15.70 19.36
N GLU A 89 -0.85 16.45 20.43
CA GLU A 89 -0.62 17.90 20.32
C GLU A 89 0.69 18.24 19.60
N LEU A 90 1.74 17.42 19.74
CA LEU A 90 2.97 17.52 18.95
C LEU A 90 2.67 17.39 17.44
N LEU A 91 1.83 16.42 17.04
CA LEU A 91 1.42 16.24 15.64
C LEU A 91 0.57 17.42 15.14
N TYR A 92 -0.40 17.89 15.92
CA TYR A 92 -1.20 19.05 15.53
C TYR A 92 -0.36 20.32 15.37
N SER A 93 0.59 20.54 16.29
CA SER A 93 1.51 21.68 16.19
C SER A 93 2.50 21.54 15.04
N ALA A 94 2.92 20.31 14.68
CA ALA A 94 3.66 20.07 13.44
C ALA A 94 2.81 20.41 12.20
N GLY A 95 1.49 20.30 12.28
CA GLY A 95 0.54 20.72 11.25
C GLY A 95 0.65 22.21 10.87
N GLU A 96 1.08 23.07 11.80
CA GLU A 96 1.28 24.52 11.57
C GLU A 96 2.54 24.83 10.74
N ILE A 97 3.44 23.85 10.55
CA ILE A 97 4.66 24.01 9.75
C ILE A 97 4.28 24.17 8.27
N SER A 98 4.63 25.30 7.65
CA SER A 98 4.27 25.57 6.24
C SER A 98 5.13 24.81 5.23
N SER A 99 6.41 24.58 5.52
CA SER A 99 7.30 23.79 4.65
C SER A 99 6.93 22.31 4.69
N SER A 100 6.65 21.71 3.52
CA SER A 100 6.32 20.28 3.40
C SER A 100 7.44 19.38 3.94
N SER A 101 8.69 19.75 3.71
CA SER A 101 9.85 18.94 4.14
C SER A 101 10.03 18.99 5.66
N GLU A 102 9.93 20.19 6.25
CA GLU A 102 10.02 20.37 7.70
C GLU A 102 8.82 19.71 8.41
N LYS A 103 7.60 19.83 7.85
CA LYS A 103 6.39 19.19 8.39
C LYS A 103 6.51 17.67 8.37
N SER A 104 6.89 17.11 7.21
CA SER A 104 7.17 15.68 7.04
C SER A 104 8.20 15.18 8.05
N GLN A 105 9.30 15.91 8.21
CA GLN A 105 10.34 15.56 9.17
C GLN A 105 9.82 15.60 10.61
N ALA A 106 9.09 16.64 11.02
CA ALA A 106 8.51 16.74 12.36
C ALA A 106 7.56 15.55 12.66
N ILE A 107 6.66 15.24 11.73
CA ILE A 107 5.72 14.11 11.86
C ILE A 107 6.47 12.77 11.99
N ARG A 108 7.52 12.58 11.19
CA ARG A 108 8.35 11.37 11.24
C ARG A 108 9.13 11.26 12.55
N SER A 109 9.66 12.37 13.07
CA SER A 109 10.35 12.41 14.36
C SER A 109 9.43 11.91 15.49
N VAL A 110 8.15 12.32 15.49
CA VAL A 110 7.14 11.81 16.44
C VAL A 110 6.94 10.30 16.23
N ALA A 111 6.68 9.86 15.01
CA ALA A 111 6.39 8.45 14.71
C ALA A 111 7.53 7.47 15.02
N GLN A 112 8.77 7.96 15.03
CA GLN A 112 9.96 7.16 15.34
C GLN A 112 10.32 7.15 16.83
N SER A 113 9.95 8.21 17.56
CA SER A 113 10.43 8.43 18.93
C SER A 113 9.36 8.25 19.99
N ARG A 114 8.09 8.12 19.58
CA ARG A 114 6.93 8.13 20.47
C ARG A 114 6.01 6.94 20.26
N THR A 115 5.21 6.66 21.28
CA THR A 115 4.11 5.69 21.19
C THR A 115 3.00 6.23 20.29
N ILE A 116 2.64 5.47 19.26
CA ILE A 116 1.56 5.79 18.32
C ILE A 116 0.37 4.88 18.62
N ASP A 117 -0.58 5.39 19.40
CA ASP A 117 -1.88 4.73 19.61
C ASP A 117 -2.80 4.95 18.38
N PRO A 118 -3.95 4.25 18.27
CA PRO A 118 -4.85 4.40 17.12
C PRO A 118 -5.36 5.84 16.90
N ARG A 119 -5.55 6.63 17.97
CA ARG A 119 -5.97 8.05 17.86
C ARG A 119 -4.80 8.90 17.36
N THR A 120 -3.60 8.66 17.87
CA THR A 120 -2.37 9.32 17.40
C THR A 120 -2.08 8.96 15.94
N ALA A 121 -2.32 7.71 15.51
CA ALA A 121 -2.19 7.28 14.12
C ALA A 121 -3.17 8.01 13.20
N ALA A 122 -4.44 8.13 13.59
CA ALA A 122 -5.42 8.89 12.82
C ALA A 122 -5.06 10.38 12.72
N ALA A 123 -4.60 11.00 13.83
CA ALA A 123 -4.11 12.37 13.82
C ALA A 123 -2.88 12.52 12.90
N MET A 124 -1.96 11.56 12.92
CA MET A 124 -0.78 11.53 12.07
C MET A 124 -1.16 11.50 10.59
N ALA A 125 -2.05 10.59 10.17
CA ALA A 125 -2.56 10.53 8.79
C ALA A 125 -3.21 11.85 8.36
N GLY A 126 -4.09 12.42 9.19
CA GLY A 126 -4.72 13.70 8.91
C GLY A 126 -3.70 14.84 8.74
N MET A 127 -2.61 14.85 9.50
CA MET A 127 -1.53 15.83 9.31
C MET A 127 -0.72 15.59 8.04
N ILE A 128 -0.48 14.34 7.67
CA ILE A 128 0.21 13.98 6.42
C ILE A 128 -0.59 14.44 5.20
N GLU A 129 -1.91 14.34 5.21
CA GLU A 129 -2.78 14.83 4.12
C GLU A 129 -2.54 16.31 3.79
N THR A 130 -2.22 17.12 4.81
CA THR A 130 -1.98 18.56 4.66
C THR A 130 -0.62 18.91 4.05
N ILE A 131 0.30 17.95 3.91
CA ILE A 131 1.60 18.16 3.25
C ILE A 131 1.32 18.47 1.76
N ALA A 132 2.01 19.42 1.14
CA ALA A 132 1.75 19.74 -0.27
C ALA A 132 2.54 18.82 -1.22
N SER A 133 3.78 18.48 -0.86
CA SER A 133 4.65 17.63 -1.69
C SER A 133 4.28 16.15 -1.60
N SER A 134 4.07 15.51 -2.76
CA SER A 134 3.83 14.06 -2.86
C SER A 134 4.99 13.22 -2.31
N SER A 135 6.24 13.64 -2.55
CA SER A 135 7.41 12.91 -2.06
C SER A 135 7.51 12.96 -0.53
N GLU A 136 7.16 14.10 0.06
CA GLU A 136 7.16 14.27 1.52
C GLU A 136 5.99 13.53 2.18
N LYS A 137 4.81 13.52 1.55
CA LYS A 137 3.69 12.65 1.98
C LYS A 137 4.09 11.19 2.00
N SER A 138 4.65 10.70 0.89
CA SER A 138 5.14 9.33 0.75
C SER A 138 6.15 9.00 1.84
N LEU A 139 7.14 9.85 2.07
CA LEU A 139 8.15 9.64 3.10
C LEU A 139 7.56 9.57 4.52
N ALA A 140 6.59 10.42 4.83
CA ALA A 140 5.89 10.39 6.12
C ALA A 140 5.03 9.12 6.27
N LEU A 141 4.25 8.75 5.25
CA LEU A 141 3.45 7.53 5.24
C LEU A 141 4.32 6.28 5.37
N ARG A 142 5.45 6.20 4.68
CA ARG A 142 6.37 5.06 4.82
C ARG A 142 6.84 4.86 6.27
N THR A 143 6.99 5.96 7.03
CA THR A 143 7.32 5.90 8.46
C THR A 143 6.12 5.46 9.31
N MET A 144 4.90 5.82 8.91
CA MET A 144 3.64 5.44 9.57
C MET A 144 3.26 3.96 9.36
N ALA A 145 3.69 3.33 8.27
CA ALA A 145 3.17 2.04 7.81
C ALA A 145 3.20 0.91 8.87
N VAL A 146 4.28 0.82 9.66
CA VAL A 146 4.42 -0.16 10.75
C VAL A 146 3.31 -0.06 11.80
N HIS A 147 2.79 1.15 12.05
CA HIS A 147 1.73 1.41 13.03
C HIS A 147 0.34 1.02 12.53
N CYS A 148 0.19 0.71 11.23
CA CYS A 148 -1.08 0.29 10.63
C CYS A 148 -1.27 -1.24 10.62
N ARG A 149 -0.22 -2.00 10.97
CA ARG A 149 -0.15 -3.45 10.78
C ARG A 149 -1.28 -4.24 11.43
N SER A 150 -1.75 -3.78 12.59
CA SER A 150 -2.73 -4.51 13.42
C SER A 150 -3.96 -3.69 13.78
N ASP A 151 -4.13 -2.52 13.17
CA ASP A 151 -5.22 -1.59 13.48
C ASP A 151 -5.93 -1.17 12.18
N GLU A 152 -7.21 -1.54 12.07
CA GLU A 152 -8.01 -1.28 10.89
C GLU A 152 -8.26 0.21 10.66
N ALA A 153 -8.52 0.97 11.73
CA ALA A 153 -8.81 2.40 11.62
C ALA A 153 -7.57 3.18 11.17
N ALA A 154 -6.40 2.86 11.73
CA ALA A 154 -5.13 3.43 11.31
C ALA A 154 -4.80 3.09 9.85
N LEU A 155 -5.07 1.84 9.42
CA LEU A 155 -4.90 1.44 8.02
C LEU A 155 -5.83 2.22 7.09
N THR A 156 -7.10 2.42 7.46
CA THR A 156 -8.04 3.21 6.66
C THR A 156 -7.56 4.65 6.52
N SER A 157 -7.20 5.32 7.61
CA SER A 157 -6.67 6.69 7.54
C SER A 157 -5.35 6.78 6.78
N TYR A 158 -4.49 5.77 6.86
CA TYR A 158 -3.29 5.68 6.03
C TYR A 158 -3.64 5.68 4.54
N LEU A 159 -4.58 4.83 4.13
CA LEU A 159 -4.94 4.67 2.72
C LEU A 159 -5.62 5.92 2.17
N GLU A 160 -6.50 6.56 2.95
CA GLU A 160 -7.08 7.87 2.63
C GLU A 160 -6.00 8.92 2.40
N ALA A 161 -4.99 8.98 3.29
CA ALA A 161 -3.87 9.88 3.12
C ALA A 161 -3.02 9.55 1.87
N ALA A 162 -2.79 8.26 1.58
CA ALA A 162 -2.05 7.80 0.40
C ALA A 162 -2.77 8.17 -0.91
N GLU A 163 -4.09 8.15 -0.94
CA GLU A 163 -4.89 8.57 -2.11
C GLU A 163 -4.69 10.04 -2.47
N THR A 164 -4.31 10.89 -1.51
CA THR A 164 -4.00 12.31 -1.77
C THR A 164 -2.63 12.55 -2.42
N ILE A 165 -1.80 11.51 -2.59
CA ILE A 165 -0.50 11.59 -3.28
C ILE A 165 -0.73 11.59 -4.79
N SER A 166 -0.38 12.67 -5.49
CA SER A 166 -0.63 12.80 -6.94
C SER A 166 0.39 12.05 -7.81
N SER A 167 1.62 11.85 -7.34
CA SER A 167 2.63 11.06 -8.05
C SER A 167 2.36 9.56 -7.90
N SER A 168 2.13 8.85 -9.01
CA SER A 168 1.95 7.38 -9.01
C SER A 168 3.13 6.65 -8.38
N SER A 169 4.36 7.13 -8.58
CA SER A 169 5.54 6.47 -8.04
C SER A 169 5.68 6.65 -6.53
N GLU A 170 5.33 7.83 -6.03
CA GLU A 170 5.32 8.09 -4.59
C GLU A 170 4.18 7.36 -3.88
N ARG A 171 3.00 7.27 -4.53
CA ARG A 171 1.88 6.48 -4.00
C ARG A 171 2.25 5.00 -3.95
N ALA A 172 2.90 4.48 -5.00
CA ALA A 172 3.39 3.10 -5.01
C ALA A 172 4.39 2.83 -3.88
N GLN A 173 5.34 3.74 -3.64
CA GLN A 173 6.30 3.60 -2.53
C GLN A 173 5.63 3.59 -1.15
N ALA A 174 4.57 4.38 -0.95
CA ALA A 174 3.77 4.33 0.27
C ALA A 174 3.08 2.96 0.43
N LEU A 175 2.36 2.49 -0.60
CA LEU A 175 1.70 1.18 -0.55
C LEU A 175 2.70 0.01 -0.38
N GLU A 176 3.89 0.09 -0.97
CA GLU A 176 4.97 -0.90 -0.78
C GLU A 176 5.46 -0.94 0.69
N ALA A 177 5.50 0.19 1.38
CA ALA A 177 5.80 0.19 2.81
C ALA A 177 4.68 -0.45 3.66
N LEU A 178 3.41 -0.36 3.25
CA LEU A 178 2.34 -1.16 3.87
C LEU A 178 2.55 -2.65 3.61
N ILE A 179 2.93 -3.05 2.40
CA ILE A 179 3.24 -4.45 2.08
C ILE A 179 4.36 -4.97 2.98
N GLU A 180 5.43 -4.18 3.17
CA GLU A 180 6.55 -4.51 4.06
C GLU A 180 6.12 -4.60 5.53
N ALA A 181 5.23 -3.70 5.98
CA ALA A 181 4.63 -3.76 7.31
C ALA A 181 3.75 -5.00 7.51
N ALA A 182 3.28 -5.63 6.43
CA ALA A 182 2.52 -6.86 6.37
C ALA A 182 1.27 -6.86 7.29
N PRO A 183 0.14 -6.25 6.85
CA PRO A 183 -1.11 -6.23 7.61
C PRO A 183 -1.48 -7.62 8.11
N THR A 184 -1.86 -7.71 9.38
CA THR A 184 -2.08 -8.99 10.06
C THR A 184 -3.48 -9.57 9.85
N PHE A 185 -4.35 -8.83 9.17
CA PHE A 185 -5.74 -9.19 8.91
C PHE A 185 -6.04 -9.17 7.39
N PRO A 186 -6.77 -10.18 6.85
CA PRO A 186 -7.03 -10.28 5.40
C PRO A 186 -7.71 -9.04 4.78
N ALA A 187 -8.64 -8.41 5.51
CA ALA A 187 -9.32 -7.21 5.02
C ALA A 187 -8.35 -6.05 4.74
N GLY A 188 -7.19 -6.00 5.41
CA GLY A 188 -6.17 -4.98 5.17
C GLY A 188 -5.46 -5.16 3.83
N TRP A 189 -5.22 -6.41 3.42
CA TRP A 189 -4.68 -6.72 2.09
C TRP A 189 -5.67 -6.42 0.98
N ALA A 190 -6.96 -6.66 1.21
CA ALA A 190 -8.01 -6.29 0.26
C ALA A 190 -8.11 -4.76 0.09
N GLN A 191 -8.06 -4.00 1.18
CA GLN A 191 -8.00 -2.54 1.14
C GLN A 191 -6.73 -2.02 0.44
N LEU A 192 -5.58 -2.65 0.67
CA LEU A 192 -4.33 -2.32 -0.03
C LEU A 192 -4.45 -2.53 -1.54
N ALA A 193 -5.03 -3.65 -1.99
CA ALA A 193 -5.28 -3.91 -3.40
C ALA A 193 -6.22 -2.85 -4.01
N ALA A 194 -7.28 -2.45 -3.30
CA ALA A 194 -8.15 -1.35 -3.73
C ALA A 194 -7.39 -0.02 -3.83
N GLY A 195 -6.51 0.28 -2.87
CA GLY A 195 -5.63 1.45 -2.92
C GLY A 195 -4.68 1.42 -4.13
N ALA A 196 -4.13 0.25 -4.46
CA ALA A 196 -3.28 0.07 -5.65
C ALA A 196 -4.05 0.36 -6.95
N ALA A 197 -5.34 -0.01 -7.00
CA ALA A 197 -6.21 0.25 -8.16
C ALA A 197 -6.40 1.75 -8.46
N THR A 198 -6.13 2.64 -7.50
CA THR A 198 -6.17 4.10 -7.70
C THR A 198 -4.92 4.66 -8.39
N ILE A 199 -3.86 3.86 -8.56
CA ILE A 199 -2.61 4.29 -9.20
C ILE A 199 -2.80 4.41 -10.72
N ALA A 200 -2.61 5.61 -11.25
CA ALA A 200 -2.81 5.90 -12.67
C ALA A 200 -1.77 5.23 -13.59
N SER A 201 -0.50 5.17 -13.18
CA SER A 201 0.55 4.51 -13.98
C SER A 201 0.41 2.99 -13.90
N SER A 202 0.18 2.34 -15.06
CA SER A 202 0.11 0.88 -15.13
C SER A 202 1.36 0.17 -14.61
N SER A 203 2.55 0.74 -14.82
CA SER A 203 3.80 0.14 -14.35
C SER A 203 3.91 0.20 -12.82
N GLU A 204 3.53 1.32 -12.21
CA GLU A 204 3.59 1.50 -10.75
C GLU A 204 2.49 0.69 -10.06
N HIS A 205 1.29 0.64 -10.65
CA HIS A 205 0.19 -0.21 -10.18
C HIS A 205 0.58 -1.70 -10.22
N SER A 206 1.07 -2.18 -11.37
CA SER A 206 1.60 -3.53 -11.52
C SER A 206 2.73 -3.82 -10.53
N ARG A 207 3.64 -2.87 -10.30
CA ARG A 207 4.72 -3.03 -9.32
C ARG A 207 4.19 -3.32 -7.91
N VAL A 208 3.23 -2.52 -7.43
CA VAL A 208 2.61 -2.73 -6.11
C VAL A 208 1.94 -4.10 -6.03
N LEU A 209 1.15 -4.49 -7.03
CA LEU A 209 0.49 -5.80 -7.04
C LEU A 209 1.51 -6.95 -7.11
N ARG A 210 2.58 -6.84 -7.88
CA ARG A 210 3.62 -7.88 -7.91
C ARG A 210 4.32 -8.02 -6.56
N SER A 211 4.60 -6.92 -5.87
CA SER A 211 5.12 -6.92 -4.50
C SER A 211 4.13 -7.57 -3.53
N ALA A 212 2.84 -7.22 -3.62
CA ALA A 212 1.80 -7.77 -2.75
C ALA A 212 1.64 -9.29 -2.94
N ALA A 213 1.66 -9.75 -4.20
CA ALA A 213 1.56 -11.16 -4.52
C ALA A 213 2.69 -12.01 -3.92
N GLN A 214 3.83 -11.44 -3.54
CA GLN A 214 4.90 -12.25 -2.92
C GLN A 214 4.60 -12.62 -1.47
N VAL A 215 3.78 -11.85 -0.76
CA VAL A 215 3.65 -11.96 0.70
C VAL A 215 2.22 -11.96 1.22
N CYS A 216 1.22 -11.66 0.37
CA CYS A 216 -0.16 -11.62 0.82
C CYS A 216 -0.67 -13.00 1.28
N PRO A 217 -1.63 -13.05 2.23
CA PRO A 217 -2.27 -14.30 2.62
C PRO A 217 -3.08 -14.91 1.50
N SER A 218 -2.90 -16.21 1.24
CA SER A 218 -3.66 -16.96 0.24
C SER A 218 -5.06 -17.29 0.72
N THR A 219 -5.95 -16.31 0.63
CA THR A 219 -7.37 -16.42 0.96
C THR A 219 -8.22 -15.99 -0.23
N PRO A 220 -9.44 -16.53 -0.41
CA PRO A 220 -10.31 -16.15 -1.52
C PRO A 220 -10.57 -14.64 -1.61
N ASP A 221 -10.81 -13.98 -0.48
CA ASP A 221 -11.15 -12.55 -0.44
C ASP A 221 -9.96 -11.68 -0.87
N VAL A 222 -8.75 -12.02 -0.43
CA VAL A 222 -7.52 -11.31 -0.82
C VAL A 222 -7.23 -11.49 -2.30
N TRP A 223 -7.35 -12.72 -2.83
CA TRP A 223 -7.16 -12.97 -4.26
C TRP A 223 -8.23 -12.30 -5.12
N SER A 224 -9.49 -12.28 -4.68
CA SER A 224 -10.55 -11.57 -5.40
C SER A 224 -10.25 -10.06 -5.48
N ALA A 225 -9.86 -9.43 -4.36
CA ALA A 225 -9.50 -8.02 -4.35
C ALA A 225 -8.26 -7.74 -5.24
N TYR A 226 -7.26 -8.63 -5.18
CA TYR A 226 -6.07 -8.58 -6.03
C TYR A 226 -6.42 -8.58 -7.52
N PHE A 227 -7.22 -9.54 -7.98
CA PHE A 227 -7.55 -9.66 -9.39
C PHE A 227 -8.47 -8.54 -9.87
N ASN A 228 -9.38 -8.04 -9.03
CA ASN A 228 -10.17 -6.85 -9.32
C ASN A 228 -9.27 -5.61 -9.52
N ALA A 229 -8.22 -5.45 -8.71
CA ALA A 229 -7.23 -4.39 -8.88
C ALA A 229 -6.42 -4.58 -10.17
N ALA A 230 -5.91 -5.79 -10.44
CA ALA A 230 -5.16 -6.11 -11.64
C ALA A 230 -5.97 -5.84 -12.93
N GLU A 231 -7.29 -6.09 -12.91
CA GLU A 231 -8.18 -5.80 -14.02
C GLU A 231 -8.15 -4.32 -14.44
N GLN A 232 -7.95 -3.40 -13.49
CA GLN A 232 -7.89 -1.95 -13.74
C GLN A 232 -6.57 -1.48 -14.38
N ILE A 233 -5.59 -2.37 -14.55
CA ILE A 233 -4.34 -2.03 -15.25
C ILE A 233 -4.61 -1.87 -16.75
N SER A 234 -4.37 -0.68 -17.31
CA SER A 234 -4.60 -0.42 -18.74
C SER A 234 -3.61 -1.15 -19.67
N SER A 235 -2.33 -1.24 -19.29
CA SER A 235 -1.31 -1.92 -20.09
C SER A 235 -1.45 -3.44 -20.02
N SER A 236 -1.57 -4.10 -21.17
CA SER A 236 -1.67 -5.56 -21.25
C SER A 236 -0.43 -6.28 -20.70
N SER A 237 0.77 -5.74 -20.96
CA SER A 237 2.02 -6.35 -20.48
C SER A 237 2.15 -6.25 -18.96
N GLU A 238 1.76 -5.11 -18.39
CA GLU A 238 1.78 -4.88 -16.94
C GLU A 238 0.70 -5.70 -16.23
N LYS A 239 -0.51 -5.76 -16.79
CA LYS A 239 -1.58 -6.62 -16.28
C LYS A 239 -1.14 -8.08 -16.27
N ALA A 240 -0.58 -8.55 -17.39
CA ALA A 240 -0.08 -9.92 -17.48
C ALA A 240 1.06 -10.20 -16.49
N ALA A 241 1.94 -9.22 -16.21
CA ALA A 241 3.00 -9.36 -15.23
C ALA A 241 2.46 -9.47 -13.79
N ALA A 242 1.42 -8.70 -13.43
CA ALA A 242 0.74 -8.84 -12.15
C ALA A 242 0.06 -10.23 -12.02
N LEU A 243 -0.68 -10.65 -13.05
CA LEU A 243 -1.33 -11.98 -13.06
C LEU A 243 -0.32 -13.12 -12.96
N GLN A 244 0.82 -13.03 -13.63
CA GLN A 244 1.90 -14.01 -13.52
C GLN A 244 2.47 -14.09 -12.10
N ALA A 245 2.70 -12.96 -11.44
CA ALA A 245 3.22 -12.97 -10.07
C ALA A 245 2.31 -13.71 -9.08
N ALA A 246 0.98 -13.67 -9.28
CA ALA A 246 0.05 -14.48 -8.48
C ALA A 246 0.17 -15.98 -8.78
N LEU A 247 0.27 -16.35 -10.07
CA LEU A 247 0.39 -17.74 -10.52
C LEU A 247 1.73 -18.40 -10.16
N GLU A 248 2.77 -17.61 -9.93
CA GLU A 248 4.12 -18.07 -9.54
C GLU A 248 4.21 -18.47 -8.06
N ARG A 249 3.17 -18.22 -7.25
CA ARG A 249 3.17 -18.63 -5.84
C ARG A 249 2.86 -20.12 -5.67
N ASP A 250 3.64 -20.78 -4.82
CA ASP A 250 3.46 -22.19 -4.48
C ASP A 250 2.11 -22.52 -3.82
N ASP A 251 1.55 -21.58 -3.06
CA ASP A 251 0.26 -21.74 -2.38
C ASP A 251 -0.94 -21.22 -3.18
N PHE A 252 -0.71 -20.73 -4.41
CA PHE A 252 -1.78 -20.41 -5.34
C PHE A 252 -2.28 -21.68 -6.04
N THR A 253 -3.46 -22.14 -5.62
CA THR A 253 -4.05 -23.37 -6.14
C THR A 253 -5.08 -23.11 -7.25
N GLY A 254 -5.42 -24.15 -8.01
CA GLY A 254 -6.46 -24.11 -9.04
C GLY A 254 -7.83 -23.61 -8.56
N ALA A 255 -8.12 -23.70 -7.26
CA ALA A 255 -9.34 -23.16 -6.66
C ALA A 255 -9.47 -21.63 -6.80
N PHE A 256 -8.34 -20.91 -6.92
CA PHE A 256 -8.34 -19.45 -7.06
C PHE A 256 -8.40 -18.98 -8.53
N LEU A 257 -8.15 -19.85 -9.50
CA LEU A 257 -8.12 -19.49 -10.92
C LEU A 257 -9.43 -18.86 -11.41
N ALA A 258 -10.57 -19.31 -10.89
CA ALA A 258 -11.87 -18.75 -11.23
C ALA A 258 -11.94 -17.24 -10.98
N SER A 259 -11.30 -16.76 -9.90
CA SER A 259 -11.23 -15.33 -9.58
C SER A 259 -10.26 -14.54 -10.46
N ALA A 260 -9.30 -15.21 -11.10
CA ALA A 260 -8.33 -14.57 -12.00
C ALA A 260 -8.87 -14.35 -13.42
N TYR A 261 -9.80 -15.19 -13.90
CA TYR A 261 -10.24 -15.16 -15.29
C TYR A 261 -10.83 -13.84 -15.79
N PRO A 262 -11.62 -13.06 -15.01
CA PRO A 262 -12.08 -11.74 -15.46
C PRO A 262 -10.91 -10.82 -15.82
N ALA A 263 -9.88 -10.77 -14.97
CA ALA A 263 -8.67 -10.01 -15.23
C ALA A 263 -7.90 -10.55 -16.44
N VAL A 264 -7.78 -11.88 -16.60
CA VAL A 264 -7.14 -12.51 -17.78
C VAL A 264 -7.87 -12.16 -19.08
N ILE A 265 -9.20 -12.23 -19.09
CA ILE A 265 -10.03 -11.92 -20.27
C ILE A 265 -9.84 -10.46 -20.69
N SER A 266 -9.71 -9.55 -19.72
CA SER A 266 -9.46 -8.12 -19.95
C SER A 266 -8.06 -7.78 -20.50
N VAL A 267 -7.16 -8.75 -20.65
CA VAL A 267 -5.87 -8.56 -21.33
C VAL A 267 -6.12 -8.46 -22.84
N SER A 268 -5.85 -7.30 -23.45
CA SER A 268 -6.14 -7.09 -24.88
C SER A 268 -5.15 -7.78 -25.81
N SER A 269 -3.89 -7.93 -25.41
CA SER A 269 -2.86 -8.60 -26.23
C SER A 269 -2.99 -10.12 -26.15
N SER A 270 -3.17 -10.77 -27.30
CA SER A 270 -3.21 -12.23 -27.42
C SER A 270 -1.93 -12.92 -26.93
N SER A 271 -0.75 -12.32 -27.15
CA SER A 271 0.51 -12.89 -26.67
C SER A 271 0.62 -12.83 -25.15
N GLU A 272 0.22 -11.70 -24.55
CA GLU A 272 0.24 -11.51 -23.10
C GLU A 272 -0.79 -12.39 -22.40
N LYS A 273 -2.00 -12.47 -22.96
CA LYS A 273 -3.06 -13.36 -22.48
C LYS A 273 -2.65 -14.82 -22.58
N GLY A 274 -2.08 -15.21 -23.74
CA GLY A 274 -1.55 -16.54 -23.95
C GLY A 274 -0.49 -16.88 -22.91
N ARG A 275 0.44 -15.95 -22.63
CA ARG A 275 1.48 -16.14 -21.60
C ARG A 275 0.88 -16.45 -20.22
N VAL A 276 -0.11 -15.68 -19.77
CA VAL A 276 -0.79 -15.91 -18.48
C VAL A 276 -1.54 -17.25 -18.46
N LEU A 277 -2.31 -17.55 -19.51
CA LEU A 277 -3.08 -18.81 -19.58
C LEU A 277 -2.18 -20.04 -19.67
N SER A 278 -0.99 -19.92 -20.24
CA SER A 278 -0.03 -21.03 -20.27
C SER A 278 0.52 -21.35 -18.87
N SER A 279 0.82 -20.32 -18.06
CA SER A 279 1.15 -20.52 -16.65
C SER A 279 -0.03 -21.12 -15.88
N ALA A 280 -1.25 -20.63 -16.12
CA ALA A 280 -2.45 -21.15 -15.46
C ALA A 280 -2.73 -22.62 -15.80
N ALA A 281 -2.42 -23.06 -17.03
CA ALA A 281 -2.67 -24.42 -17.51
C ALA A 281 -2.12 -25.50 -16.56
N ALA A 282 -0.94 -25.26 -15.97
CA ALA A 282 -0.28 -26.16 -15.04
C ALA A 282 -1.09 -26.44 -13.75
N ILE A 283 -1.99 -25.53 -13.36
CA ILE A 283 -2.71 -25.58 -12.08
C ILE A 283 -4.24 -25.59 -12.21
N VAL A 284 -4.78 -25.62 -13.44
CA VAL A 284 -6.22 -25.86 -13.70
C VAL A 284 -6.72 -27.10 -12.93
N LEU A 285 -7.91 -27.10 -12.36
CA LEU A 285 -8.43 -28.35 -11.78
C LEU A 285 -8.91 -29.27 -12.92
N PRO A 286 -8.67 -30.60 -12.86
CA PRO A 286 -9.02 -31.52 -13.95
C PRO A 286 -10.54 -31.69 -14.13
N GLU A 287 -11.34 -31.15 -13.22
CA GLU A 287 -12.80 -31.13 -13.30
C GLU A 287 -13.29 -30.33 -14.52
N SER A 288 -14.32 -30.84 -15.20
CA SER A 288 -14.85 -30.24 -16.43
C SER A 288 -15.19 -28.75 -16.28
N ALA A 289 -15.78 -28.33 -15.16
CA ALA A 289 -16.14 -26.94 -14.93
C ALA A 289 -14.92 -25.99 -14.90
N ALA A 290 -13.78 -26.43 -14.35
CA ALA A 290 -12.57 -25.64 -14.29
C ALA A 290 -11.88 -25.56 -15.67
N VAL A 291 -11.91 -26.66 -16.42
CA VAL A 291 -11.45 -26.71 -17.81
C VAL A 291 -12.31 -25.82 -18.70
N ASP A 292 -13.64 -25.85 -18.56
CA ASP A 292 -14.56 -25.00 -19.33
C ASP A 292 -14.31 -23.51 -19.03
N ALA A 293 -14.08 -23.13 -17.77
CA ALA A 293 -13.72 -21.77 -17.40
C ALA A 293 -12.40 -21.32 -18.05
N PHE A 294 -11.39 -22.20 -18.07
CA PHE A 294 -10.13 -21.97 -18.76
C PHE A 294 -10.34 -21.76 -20.27
N LEU A 295 -11.09 -22.65 -20.91
CA LEU A 295 -11.39 -22.58 -22.35
C LEU A 295 -12.17 -21.31 -22.70
N ASN A 296 -13.12 -20.88 -21.87
CA ASN A 296 -13.83 -19.62 -22.04
C ASN A 296 -12.88 -18.41 -22.03
N ALA A 297 -11.89 -18.39 -21.14
CA ALA A 297 -10.86 -17.35 -21.16
C ALA A 297 -9.98 -17.45 -22.42
N ALA A 298 -9.58 -18.67 -22.81
CA ALA A 298 -8.77 -18.92 -24.00
C ALA A 298 -9.48 -18.54 -25.31
N ALA A 299 -10.82 -18.66 -25.39
CA ALA A 299 -11.62 -18.24 -26.55
C ALA A 299 -11.47 -16.75 -26.88
N THR A 300 -11.01 -15.94 -25.92
CA THR A 300 -10.77 -14.51 -26.12
C THR A 300 -9.37 -14.21 -26.70
N ILE A 301 -8.57 -15.23 -27.00
CA ILE A 301 -7.32 -15.11 -27.77
C ILE A 301 -7.66 -15.09 -29.26
N SER A 302 -7.30 -14.01 -29.95
CA SER A 302 -7.52 -13.87 -31.39
C SER A 302 -6.42 -14.51 -32.26
N SER A 303 -5.23 -14.72 -31.71
CA SER A 303 -4.10 -15.32 -32.43
C SER A 303 -4.18 -16.85 -32.37
N SER A 304 -4.29 -17.50 -33.54
CA SER A 304 -4.32 -18.97 -33.60
C SER A 304 -3.05 -19.62 -33.09
N SER A 305 -1.87 -19.00 -33.26
CA SER A 305 -0.61 -19.55 -32.75
C SER A 305 -0.50 -19.46 -31.23
N GLU A 306 -1.01 -18.38 -30.63
CA GLU A 306 -1.06 -18.25 -29.16
C GLU A 306 -2.10 -19.20 -28.56
N LEU A 307 -3.25 -19.36 -29.22
CA LEU A 307 -4.28 -20.29 -28.78
C LEU A 307 -3.80 -21.74 -28.90
N GLU A 308 -3.12 -22.11 -30.00
CA GLU A 308 -2.48 -23.42 -30.16
C GLU A 308 -1.50 -23.72 -29.02
N ARG A 309 -0.65 -22.75 -28.67
CA ARG A 309 0.31 -22.87 -27.58
C ARG A 309 -0.39 -23.12 -26.24
N VAL A 310 -1.38 -22.29 -25.89
CA VAL A 310 -2.16 -22.43 -24.65
C VAL A 310 -2.85 -23.78 -24.53
N LEU A 311 -3.47 -24.28 -25.62
CA LEU A 311 -4.13 -25.58 -25.62
C LEU A 311 -3.13 -26.73 -25.51
N THR A 312 -1.95 -26.59 -26.14
CA THR A 312 -0.86 -27.56 -26.04
C THR A 312 -0.32 -27.63 -24.61
N ASP A 313 -0.13 -26.48 -23.96
CA ASP A 313 0.32 -26.41 -22.55
C ASP A 313 -0.71 -27.06 -21.61
N LEU A 314 -2.01 -26.87 -21.84
CA LEU A 314 -3.06 -27.59 -21.11
C LEU A 314 -3.00 -29.11 -21.34
N LEU A 315 -2.87 -29.55 -22.60
CA LEU A 315 -2.82 -30.97 -22.97
C LEU A 315 -1.56 -31.70 -22.49
N SER A 316 -0.51 -30.98 -22.10
CA SER A 316 0.69 -31.54 -21.48
C SER A 316 0.41 -32.22 -20.14
N ARG A 317 -0.75 -31.94 -19.54
CA ARG A 317 -1.18 -32.52 -18.28
C ARG A 317 -1.63 -33.96 -18.40
N ALA A 318 -1.03 -34.80 -17.55
CA ALA A 318 -1.32 -36.23 -17.47
C ALA A 318 -2.72 -36.53 -16.91
N ASP A 319 -3.21 -35.69 -16.00
CA ASP A 319 -4.38 -35.93 -15.14
C ASP A 319 -5.73 -35.49 -15.73
N LEU A 320 -5.76 -35.04 -16.99
CA LEU A 320 -7.00 -34.59 -17.63
C LEU A 320 -7.92 -35.77 -17.96
N PRO A 321 -9.16 -35.80 -17.44
CA PRO A 321 -10.08 -36.89 -17.67
C PRO A 321 -10.66 -36.82 -19.09
N ARG A 322 -11.17 -37.94 -19.59
CA ARG A 322 -11.76 -38.04 -20.95
C ARG A 322 -12.78 -36.94 -21.28
N PRO A 323 -13.72 -36.54 -20.39
CA PRO A 323 -14.63 -35.43 -20.68
C PRO A 323 -13.91 -34.10 -20.93
N ALA A 324 -12.82 -33.82 -20.20
CA ALA A 324 -12.02 -32.61 -20.41
C ALA A 324 -11.29 -32.65 -21.76
N LEU A 325 -10.70 -33.80 -22.13
CA LEU A 325 -10.06 -33.98 -23.45
C LEU A 325 -11.06 -33.78 -24.59
N GLN A 326 -12.29 -34.28 -24.44
CA GLN A 326 -13.37 -34.07 -25.41
C GLN A 326 -13.77 -32.59 -25.52
N ALA A 327 -13.90 -31.88 -24.40
CA ALA A 327 -14.19 -30.44 -24.39
C ALA A 327 -13.09 -29.65 -25.12
N ILE A 328 -11.82 -29.95 -24.86
CA ILE A 328 -10.68 -29.34 -25.56
C ILE A 328 -10.74 -29.61 -27.07
N GLY A 329 -11.05 -30.84 -27.47
CA GLY A 329 -11.23 -31.20 -28.88
C GLY A 329 -12.34 -30.40 -29.56
N GLN A 330 -13.53 -30.34 -28.96
CA GLN A 330 -14.66 -29.57 -29.50
C GLN A 330 -14.34 -28.07 -29.58
N PHE A 331 -13.74 -27.52 -28.53
CA PHE A 331 -13.30 -26.13 -28.49
C PHE A 331 -12.31 -25.81 -29.63
N THR A 332 -11.34 -26.71 -29.86
CA THR A 332 -10.32 -26.56 -30.90
C THR A 332 -10.94 -26.46 -32.30
N GLU A 333 -11.99 -27.23 -32.60
CA GLU A 333 -12.70 -27.14 -33.88
C GLU A 333 -13.41 -25.79 -34.08
N GLN A 334 -13.97 -25.25 -33.00
CA GLN A 334 -14.79 -24.03 -33.04
C GLN A 334 -13.95 -22.76 -33.08
N HIS A 335 -12.87 -22.69 -32.29
CA HIS A 335 -12.16 -21.44 -32.01
C HIS A 335 -10.79 -21.34 -32.69
N LEU A 336 -10.18 -22.46 -33.11
CA LEU A 336 -8.87 -22.42 -33.74
C LEU A 336 -9.00 -22.35 -35.26
N HIS A 337 -8.82 -21.15 -35.83
CA HIS A 337 -9.10 -20.90 -37.26
C HIS A 337 -8.01 -21.38 -38.23
N SER A 338 -6.76 -21.40 -37.79
CA SER A 338 -5.65 -21.95 -38.59
C SER A 338 -5.75 -23.47 -38.72
N SER A 339 -5.79 -23.99 -39.96
CA SER A 339 -5.92 -25.42 -40.22
C SER A 339 -4.74 -26.23 -39.69
N SER A 340 -3.51 -25.73 -39.85
CA SER A 340 -2.30 -26.41 -39.38
C SER A 340 -2.28 -26.50 -37.85
N SER A 341 -2.59 -25.39 -37.20
CA SER A 341 -2.69 -25.31 -35.74
C SER A 341 -3.79 -26.25 -35.22
N ARG A 342 -4.91 -26.35 -35.94
CA ARG A 342 -6.07 -27.16 -35.53
C ARG A 342 -5.71 -28.63 -35.61
N GLU A 343 -5.09 -29.04 -36.70
CA GLU A 343 -4.62 -30.40 -36.88
C GLU A 343 -3.61 -30.80 -35.80
N ASN A 344 -2.69 -29.91 -35.43
CA ASN A 344 -1.71 -30.18 -34.37
C ASN A 344 -2.37 -30.46 -33.02
N VAL A 345 -3.27 -29.57 -32.56
CA VAL A 345 -3.96 -29.74 -31.28
C VAL A 345 -4.87 -30.96 -31.30
N GLN A 346 -5.63 -31.20 -32.39
CA GLN A 346 -6.48 -32.39 -32.53
C GLN A 346 -5.69 -33.70 -32.46
N ARG A 347 -4.51 -33.74 -33.08
CA ARG A 347 -3.61 -34.90 -33.02
C ARG A 347 -3.20 -35.21 -31.57
N LEU A 348 -2.87 -34.17 -30.80
CA LEU A 348 -2.53 -34.31 -29.38
C LEU A 348 -3.73 -34.78 -28.54
N VAL A 349 -4.92 -34.22 -28.77
CA VAL A 349 -6.16 -34.67 -28.09
C VAL A 349 -6.40 -36.16 -28.31
N LEU A 350 -6.34 -36.63 -29.56
CA LEU A 350 -6.54 -38.05 -29.90
C LEU A 350 -5.49 -38.95 -29.26
N GLN A 351 -4.22 -38.52 -29.24
CA GLN A 351 -3.15 -39.25 -28.55
C GLN A 351 -3.45 -39.39 -27.06
N ARG A 352 -3.78 -38.28 -26.38
CA ARG A 352 -4.07 -38.28 -24.93
C ARG A 352 -5.32 -39.10 -24.60
N MET A 353 -6.34 -39.08 -25.44
CA MET A 353 -7.53 -39.92 -25.28
C MET A 353 -7.19 -41.42 -25.40
N GLY A 354 -6.33 -41.80 -26.34
CA GLY A 354 -5.88 -43.18 -26.49
C GLY A 354 -4.99 -43.68 -25.35
N ASP A 355 -4.24 -42.78 -24.70
CA ASP A 355 -3.45 -43.11 -23.52
C ASP A 355 -4.35 -43.30 -22.28
N ALA A 356 -5.36 -42.45 -22.10
CA ALA A 356 -6.33 -42.57 -21.01
C ALA A 356 -7.24 -43.82 -21.10
N GLU A 357 -7.30 -44.51 -22.25
CA GLU A 357 -8.00 -45.79 -22.39
C GLU A 357 -7.16 -47.01 -21.95
N LYS A 358 -5.85 -46.82 -21.73
CA LYS A 358 -4.91 -47.90 -21.36
C LYS A 358 -4.56 -47.93 -19.86
N GLU A 359 -4.92 -46.89 -19.11
CA GLU A 359 -4.76 -46.78 -17.64
C GLU A 359 -6.00 -47.28 -16.89
#